data_AF-A0A930DNI6-F1
#
_entry.id   AF-A0A930DNI6-F1
#
_cell.length_a   1.000
_cell.length_b   1.000
_cell.length_c   1.000
_cell.angle_alpha   90.00
_cell.angle_beta   90.00
_cell.angle_gamma   90.00
#
_symmetry.space_group_name_H-M   'P 1'
#
loop_
_entity.id
_entity.type
_entity.pdbx_description
1 polymer ?
#
loop_
_entity_poly.entity_id
_entity_poly.type
_entity_poly.pdbx_seq_one_letter_code
_entity_poly.pdbx_strand_id
1 'polypeptide(L)'
;AEVKYKYEKPGGGNETPPSEEYKKPIINVEEKGYLQVKKIIWGLNGKIYNQSSGTWTEFGKKILKNISFQIWQKDLSDTRDEEGGELLTTINLGDVDWINGSFKEDRIINKNGYNIKIHKYESENGADKFIFTIDDLPKNKNYRVVEIVHNENEVYKEAENALTGYKFVGKGKDGKGKNGERTEKYNPLVSPRPGYTYEFNNLYEPENPEKITVKKIVEEFGGTAYTNEAKNDEFEFDIAFYKRDGLNDVPLNANELEPILHSLETKYPKKTFEISVDSHKLGSLTRVSIIHFQLHHDESIEIAFNPNYSFRIFEEKKDGYESAKVDTMKGNTKGDIGYQEEKLGRSIYTYTDLTTNQGQTVVFKNPRITVVPTGLRGDLTPYLFSIFGFTLMAGAYFAINKKKRREI
;
A
#
# COMPACT_ATOMS: atom_id res chain seq x y z
N ALA A 1 31.70 -39.02 49.27
CA ALA A 1 32.85 -39.90 48.98
C ALA A 1 33.71 -39.79 50.21
N GLU A 2 33.98 -40.92 50.88
CA GLU A 2 34.90 -40.95 52.02
C GLU A 2 36.32 -41.06 51.49
N VAL A 3 37.21 -40.18 51.96
CA VAL A 3 38.64 -40.31 51.73
C VAL A 3 39.24 -40.96 52.98
N LYS A 4 39.82 -42.16 52.82
CA LYS A 4 40.59 -42.81 53.88
C LYS A 4 42.07 -42.60 53.58
N TYR A 5 42.74 -41.79 54.39
CA TYR A 5 44.20 -41.68 54.34
C TYR A 5 44.80 -42.62 55.40
N LYS A 6 45.89 -43.29 55.05
CA LYS A 6 46.64 -44.16 55.94
C LYS A 6 47.82 -43.36 56.49
N TYR A 7 47.88 -43.16 57.82
CA TYR A 7 49.02 -42.51 58.45
C TYR A 7 49.94 -43.59 59.02
N GLU A 8 51.15 -43.73 58.46
CA GLU A 8 52.17 -44.62 59.01
C GLU A 8 53.25 -43.77 59.71
N LYS A 9 53.32 -43.87 61.05
CA LYS A 9 54.49 -43.41 61.80
C LYS A 9 55.62 -44.42 61.62
N PRO A 10 56.90 -43.99 61.59
CA PRO A 10 58.02 -44.92 61.58
C PRO A 10 58.05 -45.65 62.93
N GLY A 11 57.57 -46.90 62.94
CA GLY A 11 57.45 -47.71 64.17
C GLY A 11 56.27 -48.68 64.26
N GLY A 12 55.44 -48.85 63.23
CA GLY A 12 54.58 -50.05 63.09
C GLY A 12 53.38 -50.18 64.02
N GLY A 13 52.79 -49.09 64.51
CA GLY A 13 51.51 -49.10 65.23
C GLY A 13 50.31 -48.93 64.30
N ASN A 14 49.39 -49.90 64.28
CA ASN A 14 48.10 -49.79 63.59
C ASN A 14 47.09 -49.02 64.48
N GLU A 15 47.04 -47.69 64.37
CA GLU A 15 45.87 -46.92 64.80
C GLU A 15 44.96 -46.67 63.60
N THR A 16 43.65 -46.81 63.81
CA THR A 16 42.65 -46.52 62.78
C THR A 16 42.63 -45.00 62.54
N PRO A 17 42.90 -44.52 61.31
CA PRO A 17 42.96 -43.09 61.06
C PRO A 17 41.58 -42.44 61.28
N PRO A 18 41.51 -41.22 61.83
CA PRO A 18 40.25 -40.51 61.99
C PRO A 18 39.62 -40.24 60.61
N SER A 19 38.34 -40.55 60.45
CA SER A 19 37.60 -40.19 59.24
C SER A 19 37.11 -38.75 59.35
N GLU A 20 37.60 -37.87 58.47
CA GLU A 20 37.02 -36.55 58.30
C GLU A 20 35.91 -36.60 57.24
N GLU A 21 34.74 -36.06 57.58
CA GLU A 21 33.60 -36.00 56.67
C GLU A 21 33.83 -34.88 55.63
N TYR A 22 34.17 -35.27 54.39
CA TYR A 22 34.33 -34.33 53.30
C TYR A 22 32.96 -33.76 52.88
N LYS A 23 32.69 -32.51 53.23
CA LYS A 23 31.57 -31.75 52.69
C LYS A 23 31.83 -31.52 51.20
N LYS A 24 31.20 -32.34 50.34
CA LYS A 24 31.24 -32.13 48.90
C LYS A 24 30.85 -30.68 48.59
N PRO A 25 31.56 -29.96 47.70
CA PRO A 25 31.05 -28.70 47.19
C PRO A 25 29.70 -28.95 46.54
N ILE A 26 28.66 -28.26 47.00
CA ILE A 26 27.36 -28.23 46.34
C ILE A 26 27.53 -27.36 45.12
N ILE A 27 27.76 -27.98 43.96
CA ILE A 27 27.76 -27.29 42.68
C ILE A 27 26.29 -27.08 42.30
N ASN A 28 25.76 -25.90 42.59
CA ASN A 28 24.49 -25.46 42.04
C ASN A 28 24.72 -25.09 40.57
N VAL A 29 24.54 -26.04 39.67
CA VAL A 29 24.48 -25.75 38.24
C VAL A 29 23.18 -25.00 38.00
N GLU A 30 23.26 -23.72 37.63
CA GLU A 30 22.08 -22.99 37.20
C GLU A 30 21.46 -23.72 36.01
N GLU A 31 20.23 -24.19 36.18
CA GLU A 31 19.51 -24.82 35.08
C GLU A 31 19.22 -23.77 34.00
N LYS A 32 19.44 -24.16 32.75
CA LYS A 32 19.22 -23.30 31.58
C LYS A 32 18.09 -23.83 30.71
N GLY A 33 17.42 -22.91 30.01
CA GLY A 33 16.40 -23.21 29.02
C GLY A 33 16.54 -22.32 27.80
N TYR A 34 15.51 -22.33 26.94
CA TYR A 34 15.48 -21.53 25.72
C TYR A 34 14.15 -20.78 25.53
N LEU A 35 14.21 -19.72 24.71
CA LEU A 35 13.01 -19.09 24.15
C LEU A 35 13.11 -19.16 22.63
N GLN A 36 12.07 -19.70 21.99
CA GLN A 36 11.94 -19.75 20.54
C GLN A 36 10.90 -18.73 20.09
N VAL A 37 11.22 -17.96 19.06
CA VAL A 37 10.31 -17.02 18.42
C VAL A 37 10.01 -17.51 17.01
N LYS A 38 8.73 -17.66 16.69
CA LYS A 38 8.20 -17.99 15.37
C LYS A 38 7.50 -16.75 14.82
N LYS A 39 8.15 -16.05 13.90
CA LYS A 39 7.56 -14.95 13.16
C LYS A 39 6.93 -15.49 11.88
N ILE A 40 5.63 -15.28 11.73
CA ILE A 40 4.83 -15.68 10.57
C ILE A 40 4.35 -14.42 9.85
N ILE A 41 4.58 -14.34 8.54
CA ILE A 41 4.19 -13.22 7.69
C ILE A 41 3.19 -13.73 6.65
N TRP A 42 2.00 -13.14 6.64
CA TRP A 42 0.88 -13.49 5.76
C TRP A 42 0.67 -12.43 4.67
N GLY A 43 0.14 -12.89 3.52
CA GLY A 43 -0.38 -12.01 2.46
C GLY A 43 0.66 -11.44 1.49
N LEU A 44 1.94 -11.81 1.64
CA LEU A 44 3.02 -11.44 0.72
C LEU A 44 3.29 -12.46 -0.39
N ASN A 45 2.49 -13.54 -0.47
CA ASN A 45 2.50 -14.53 -1.54
C ASN A 45 3.90 -15.09 -1.90
N GLY A 46 4.75 -15.33 -0.90
CA GLY A 46 6.09 -15.90 -1.09
C GLY A 46 7.11 -14.95 -1.73
N LYS A 47 6.84 -13.64 -1.78
CA LYS A 47 7.71 -12.64 -2.43
C LYS A 47 8.92 -12.24 -1.60
N ILE A 48 9.00 -12.64 -0.34
CA ILE A 48 10.07 -12.19 0.57
C ILE A 48 11.34 -13.03 0.47
N TYR A 49 11.27 -14.26 -0.06
CA TYR A 49 12.38 -15.21 -0.07
C TYR A 49 12.58 -15.86 -1.44
N ASN A 50 13.83 -15.90 -1.90
CA ASN A 50 14.19 -16.60 -3.13
C ASN A 50 14.68 -18.01 -2.81
N GLN A 51 13.86 -19.02 -3.12
CA GLN A 51 14.17 -20.42 -2.83
C GLN A 51 15.42 -20.93 -3.57
N SER A 52 15.65 -20.46 -4.80
CA SER A 52 16.78 -20.88 -5.63
C SER A 52 18.11 -20.44 -5.03
N SER A 53 18.27 -19.15 -4.73
CA SER A 53 19.48 -18.62 -4.10
C SER A 53 19.57 -18.95 -2.61
N GLY A 54 18.42 -19.18 -1.97
CA GLY A 54 18.31 -19.37 -0.53
C GLY A 54 18.39 -18.05 0.26
N THR A 55 18.14 -16.91 -0.37
CA THR A 55 18.36 -15.58 0.23
C THR A 55 17.06 -14.77 0.28
N TRP A 56 16.98 -13.79 1.18
CA TRP A 56 15.90 -12.81 1.15
C TRP A 56 15.94 -11.97 -0.13
N THR A 57 14.76 -11.63 -0.66
CA THR A 57 14.63 -10.64 -1.74
C THR A 57 14.85 -9.24 -1.19
N GLU A 58 15.16 -8.25 -2.04
CA GLU A 58 15.24 -6.85 -1.58
C GLU A 58 13.92 -6.37 -0.97
N PHE A 59 12.79 -6.82 -1.52
CA PHE A 59 11.48 -6.61 -0.93
C PHE A 59 11.37 -7.24 0.47
N GLY A 60 11.77 -8.50 0.62
CA GLY A 60 11.78 -9.19 1.91
C GLY A 60 12.64 -8.49 2.97
N LYS A 61 13.82 -7.98 2.57
CA LYS A 61 14.69 -7.19 3.46
C LYS A 61 14.00 -5.92 3.95
N LYS A 62 13.27 -5.21 3.09
CA LYS A 62 12.48 -4.01 3.47
C LYS A 62 11.42 -4.37 4.52
N ILE A 63 10.70 -5.48 4.33
CA ILE A 63 9.69 -5.98 5.29
C ILE A 63 10.34 -6.35 6.63
N LEU A 64 11.42 -7.15 6.63
CA LEU A 64 12.07 -7.62 7.85
C LEU A 64 12.69 -6.48 8.66
N LYS A 65 13.25 -5.46 8.01
CA LYS A 65 13.79 -4.26 8.69
C LYS A 65 12.74 -3.50 9.51
N ASN A 66 11.46 -3.65 9.17
CA ASN A 66 10.37 -3.04 9.91
C ASN A 66 10.03 -3.76 11.22
N ILE A 67 10.64 -4.92 11.49
CA ILE A 67 10.23 -5.82 12.58
C ILE A 67 11.40 -6.01 13.55
N SER A 68 11.14 -5.75 14.83
CA SER A 68 12.07 -6.08 15.92
C SER A 68 11.38 -6.75 17.10
N PHE A 69 12.16 -7.46 17.90
CA PHE A 69 11.73 -8.12 19.12
C PHE A 69 12.54 -7.61 20.29
N GLN A 70 11.86 -7.19 21.36
CA GLN A 70 12.47 -6.90 22.64
C GLN A 70 12.26 -8.06 23.60
N ILE A 71 13.35 -8.52 24.21
CA ILE A 71 13.35 -9.67 25.09
C ILE A 71 13.63 -9.17 26.49
N TRP A 72 12.66 -9.35 27.37
CA TRP A 72 12.69 -8.86 28.74
C TRP A 72 12.72 -10.03 29.73
N GLN A 73 13.39 -9.81 30.85
CA GLN A 73 13.49 -10.76 31.95
C GLN A 73 13.08 -10.10 33.26
N LYS A 74 12.59 -10.89 34.21
CA LYS A 74 12.50 -10.49 35.61
C LYS A 74 12.48 -11.70 36.55
N ASP A 75 12.56 -11.42 37.85
CA ASP A 75 12.44 -12.45 38.87
C ASP A 75 11.11 -13.20 38.84
N LEU A 76 11.16 -14.49 39.18
CA LEU A 76 9.99 -15.36 39.20
C LEU A 76 8.91 -14.89 40.19
N SER A 77 9.33 -14.22 41.27
CA SER A 77 8.44 -13.67 42.31
C SER A 77 7.63 -12.46 41.83
N ASP A 78 8.04 -11.78 40.77
CA ASP A 78 7.30 -10.65 40.20
C ASP A 78 6.22 -11.16 39.23
N THR A 79 4.96 -11.09 39.67
CA THR A 79 3.79 -11.66 38.98
C THR A 79 3.08 -10.69 38.03
N ARG A 80 3.57 -9.46 37.85
CA ARG A 80 2.95 -8.49 36.92
C ARG A 80 3.08 -8.97 35.47
N ASP A 81 2.01 -8.94 34.68
CA ASP A 81 2.05 -9.56 33.35
C ASP A 81 2.86 -8.75 32.30
N GLU A 82 2.93 -7.42 32.45
CA GLU A 82 3.41 -6.51 31.38
C GLU A 82 4.33 -5.38 31.86
N GLU A 83 4.59 -5.26 33.16
CA GLU A 83 5.37 -4.17 33.75
C GLU A 83 6.62 -4.68 34.48
N GLY A 84 7.62 -3.79 34.58
CA GLY A 84 8.90 -4.04 35.24
C GLY A 84 9.88 -4.83 34.38
N GLY A 85 10.90 -5.39 35.04
CA GLY A 85 11.93 -6.21 34.41
C GLY A 85 13.07 -5.43 33.74
N GLU A 86 14.05 -6.19 33.27
CA GLU A 86 15.24 -5.74 32.58
C GLU A 86 15.19 -6.16 31.10
N LEU A 87 15.58 -5.27 30.19
CA LEU A 87 15.73 -5.60 28.78
C LEU A 87 17.04 -6.38 28.61
N LEU A 88 16.94 -7.63 28.19
CA LEU A 88 18.12 -8.46 27.93
C LEU A 88 18.76 -8.12 26.59
N THR A 89 17.93 -8.02 25.55
CA THR A 89 18.40 -7.77 24.20
C THR A 89 17.26 -7.31 23.29
N THR A 90 17.63 -6.68 22.19
CA THR A 90 16.73 -6.35 21.08
C THR A 90 17.26 -7.03 19.82
N ILE A 91 16.37 -7.72 19.12
CA ILE A 91 16.66 -8.40 17.86
C ILE A 91 15.89 -7.66 16.76
N ASN A 92 16.60 -7.01 15.84
CA ASN A 92 15.98 -6.44 14.63
C ASN A 92 16.21 -7.39 13.45
N LEU A 93 15.14 -7.79 12.76
CA LEU A 93 15.25 -8.74 11.64
C LEU A 93 15.91 -8.14 10.39
N GLY A 94 16.09 -6.82 10.34
CA GLY A 94 16.84 -6.09 9.32
C GLY A 94 18.34 -5.95 9.58
N ASP A 95 18.85 -6.41 10.72
CA ASP A 95 20.28 -6.40 11.02
C ASP A 95 21.04 -7.30 10.03
N VAL A 96 22.29 -6.94 9.71
CA VAL A 96 23.13 -7.64 8.72
C VAL A 96 23.15 -9.16 8.92
N ASP A 97 23.26 -9.62 10.17
CA ASP A 97 23.30 -11.04 10.52
C ASP A 97 21.99 -11.80 10.20
N TRP A 98 20.88 -11.07 10.06
CA TRP A 98 19.51 -11.58 9.87
C TRP A 98 19.06 -11.50 8.42
N ILE A 99 19.62 -10.57 7.63
CA ILE A 99 19.25 -10.37 6.22
C ILE A 99 20.28 -10.89 5.21
N ASN A 100 21.53 -11.11 5.63
CA ASN A 100 22.59 -11.50 4.70
C ASN A 100 22.93 -13.00 4.74
N GLY A 101 23.20 -13.53 3.55
CA GLY A 101 23.59 -14.92 3.33
C GLY A 101 22.39 -15.84 3.04
N SER A 102 22.67 -17.15 3.06
CA SER A 102 21.75 -18.24 2.70
C SER A 102 21.04 -18.85 3.91
N PHE A 103 19.71 -18.89 3.90
CA PHE A 103 18.87 -19.43 4.97
C PHE A 103 18.35 -20.83 4.67
N LYS A 104 19.12 -21.63 3.91
CA LYS A 104 18.80 -23.03 3.64
C LYS A 104 19.07 -23.95 4.83
N GLU A 105 20.00 -23.54 5.70
CA GLU A 105 20.44 -24.28 6.89
C GLU A 105 20.41 -23.37 8.11
N ASP A 106 20.37 -23.99 9.29
CA ASP A 106 20.44 -23.31 10.58
C ASP A 106 21.81 -22.63 10.77
N ARG A 107 21.81 -21.53 11.53
CA ARG A 107 22.99 -20.72 11.83
C ARG A 107 23.00 -20.33 13.29
N ILE A 108 24.18 -20.18 13.86
CA ILE A 108 24.35 -19.72 15.24
C ILE A 108 25.14 -18.41 15.19
N ILE A 109 24.59 -17.39 15.83
CA ILE A 109 25.26 -16.10 16.03
C ILE A 109 25.33 -15.79 17.53
N ASN A 110 26.30 -14.98 17.94
CA ASN A 110 26.33 -14.42 19.29
C ASN A 110 25.88 -12.96 19.23
N LYS A 111 24.85 -12.60 20.00
CA LYS A 111 24.34 -11.23 20.10
C LYS A 111 24.20 -10.87 21.57
N ASN A 112 24.92 -9.83 22.00
CA ASN A 112 24.91 -9.35 23.38
C ASN A 112 25.21 -10.45 24.42
N GLY A 113 26.10 -11.39 24.09
CA GLY A 113 26.47 -12.50 24.96
C GLY A 113 25.54 -13.72 24.89
N TYR A 114 24.46 -13.66 24.12
CA TYR A 114 23.52 -14.78 23.93
C TYR A 114 23.78 -15.53 22.63
N ASN A 115 23.73 -16.86 22.72
CA ASN A 115 23.75 -17.73 21.55
C ASN A 115 22.36 -17.77 20.93
N ILE A 116 22.25 -17.29 19.70
CA ILE A 116 21.00 -17.26 18.95
C ILE A 116 21.14 -18.23 17.78
N LYS A 117 20.30 -19.26 17.80
CA LYS A 117 20.12 -20.15 16.67
C LYS A 117 19.05 -19.57 15.74
N ILE A 118 19.45 -19.10 14.56
CA ILE A 118 18.56 -18.73 13.46
C ILE A 118 18.27 -20.01 12.68
N HIS A 119 17.02 -20.43 12.62
CA HIS A 119 16.65 -21.64 11.88
C HIS A 119 16.54 -21.34 10.39
N LYS A 120 16.64 -22.39 9.58
CA LYS A 120 16.38 -22.30 8.14
C LYS A 120 15.01 -21.70 7.84
N TYR A 121 14.89 -21.11 6.65
CA TYR A 121 13.64 -20.59 6.14
C TYR A 121 12.59 -21.71 5.98
N GLU A 122 11.36 -21.41 6.37
CA GLU A 122 10.22 -22.28 6.16
C GLU A 122 9.06 -21.46 5.57
N SER A 123 8.21 -22.11 4.77
CA SER A 123 6.90 -21.57 4.42
C SER A 123 5.84 -22.64 4.60
N GLU A 124 4.65 -22.23 5.02
CA GLU A 124 3.51 -23.14 5.18
C GLU A 124 2.21 -22.41 4.85
N ASN A 125 1.34 -23.03 4.05
CA ASN A 125 0.02 -22.50 3.71
C ASN A 125 0.04 -21.05 3.14
N GLY A 126 1.07 -20.71 2.37
CA GLY A 126 1.24 -19.37 1.79
C GLY A 126 1.76 -18.30 2.76
N ALA A 127 2.10 -18.68 4.00
CA ALA A 127 2.79 -17.82 4.95
C ALA A 127 4.27 -18.14 4.99
N ASP A 128 5.07 -17.08 5.11
CA ASP A 128 6.51 -17.17 5.24
C ASP A 128 6.87 -17.16 6.73
N LYS A 129 7.74 -18.08 7.14
CA LYS A 129 8.11 -18.29 8.54
C LYS A 129 9.57 -18.00 8.77
N PHE A 130 9.82 -17.21 9.78
CA PHE A 130 11.13 -16.88 10.29
C PHE A 130 11.22 -17.32 11.74
N ILE A 131 12.17 -18.19 12.06
CA ILE A 131 12.26 -18.82 13.38
C ILE A 131 13.66 -18.62 13.94
N PHE A 132 13.75 -18.19 15.20
CA PHE A 132 15.01 -18.18 15.93
C PHE A 132 14.83 -18.66 17.36
N THR A 133 15.92 -19.09 17.99
CA THR A 133 15.95 -19.57 19.37
C THR A 133 17.08 -18.90 20.11
N ILE A 134 16.78 -18.37 21.29
CA ILE A 134 17.75 -17.82 22.23
C ILE A 134 17.98 -18.90 23.27
N ASP A 135 19.18 -19.49 23.23
CA ASP A 135 19.58 -20.59 24.09
C ASP A 135 20.26 -20.07 25.38
N ASP A 136 20.53 -21.00 26.30
CA ASP A 136 21.30 -20.77 27.52
C ASP A 136 20.71 -19.73 28.50
N LEU A 137 19.39 -19.51 28.46
CA LEU A 137 18.71 -18.57 29.35
C LEU A 137 18.50 -19.17 30.75
N PRO A 138 18.76 -18.41 31.84
CA PRO A 138 18.53 -18.86 33.20
C PRO A 138 17.08 -19.31 33.44
N LYS A 139 16.89 -20.50 34.03
CA LYS A 139 15.57 -20.90 34.55
C LYS A 139 15.25 -20.16 35.86
N ASN A 140 14.01 -20.35 36.32
CA ASN A 140 13.44 -19.70 37.50
C ASN A 140 13.36 -18.17 37.36
N LYS A 141 13.02 -17.72 36.15
CA LYS A 141 12.79 -16.33 35.77
C LYS A 141 11.53 -16.23 34.93
N ASN A 142 10.97 -15.03 34.86
CA ASN A 142 9.88 -14.69 33.95
C ASN A 142 10.43 -14.00 32.72
N TYR A 143 10.02 -14.45 31.53
CA TYR A 143 10.44 -13.89 30.25
C TYR A 143 9.29 -13.38 29.42
N ARG A 144 9.51 -12.25 28.74
CA ARG A 144 8.55 -11.61 27.85
C ARG A 144 9.23 -11.29 26.53
N VAL A 145 8.57 -11.59 25.43
CA VAL A 145 8.99 -11.20 24.08
C VAL A 145 7.95 -10.23 23.54
N VAL A 146 8.38 -9.04 23.14
CA VAL A 146 7.49 -8.00 22.59
C VAL A 146 7.89 -7.71 21.16
N GLU A 147 6.94 -7.81 20.24
CA GLU A 147 7.16 -7.42 18.84
C GLU A 147 6.89 -5.95 18.63
N ILE A 148 7.81 -5.28 17.93
CA ILE A 148 7.68 -3.91 17.47
C ILE A 148 7.64 -3.91 15.94
N VAL A 149 6.60 -3.28 15.40
CA VAL A 149 6.49 -2.93 13.98
C VAL A 149 6.74 -1.43 13.88
N HIS A 150 7.83 -1.01 13.23
CA HIS A 150 8.31 0.37 13.32
C HIS A 150 7.46 1.37 12.52
N ASN A 151 7.00 0.97 11.32
CA ASN A 151 6.23 1.77 10.38
C ASN A 151 4.99 0.98 9.95
N GLU A 152 3.92 1.08 10.73
CA GLU A 152 2.66 0.34 10.43
C GLU A 152 1.92 0.90 9.21
N ASN A 153 2.13 2.18 8.87
CA ASN A 153 1.45 2.85 7.76
C ASN A 153 2.23 2.82 6.44
N GLU A 154 3.46 2.29 6.44
CA GLU A 154 4.30 2.25 5.25
C GLU A 154 3.79 1.24 4.22
N VAL A 155 3.79 1.63 2.94
CA VAL A 155 3.46 0.75 1.82
C VAL A 155 4.78 0.25 1.21
N TYR A 156 5.03 -1.03 1.34
CA TYR A 156 6.22 -1.70 0.82
C TYR A 156 6.00 -2.14 -0.62
N LYS A 157 6.89 -1.73 -1.52
CA LYS A 157 6.83 -2.09 -2.94
C LYS A 157 7.95 -3.05 -3.32
N GLU A 158 7.63 -4.00 -4.19
CA GLU A 158 8.60 -4.96 -4.73
C GLU A 158 9.68 -4.27 -5.58
N ALA A 159 9.28 -3.24 -6.32
CA ALA A 159 10.15 -2.35 -7.07
C ALA A 159 9.73 -0.88 -6.84
N GLU A 160 10.68 0.06 -6.92
CA GLU A 160 10.40 1.49 -6.68
C GLU A 160 9.31 2.05 -7.61
N ASN A 161 9.26 1.57 -8.85
CA ASN A 161 8.27 1.96 -9.86
C ASN A 161 6.99 1.10 -9.84
N ALA A 162 6.84 0.16 -8.90
CA ALA A 162 5.63 -0.65 -8.83
C ALA A 162 4.41 0.23 -8.47
N LEU A 163 3.30 -0.01 -9.17
CA LEU A 163 2.04 0.70 -8.95
C LEU A 163 1.38 0.26 -7.63
N THR A 164 1.44 -1.04 -7.35
CA THR A 164 0.88 -1.66 -6.16
C THR A 164 1.98 -1.96 -5.15
N GLY A 165 1.63 -1.90 -3.88
CA GLY A 165 2.50 -2.35 -2.79
C GLY A 165 1.73 -3.19 -1.79
N TYR A 166 2.36 -3.44 -0.66
CA TYR A 166 1.81 -4.19 0.46
C TYR A 166 1.89 -3.34 1.71
N LYS A 167 0.78 -3.23 2.42
CA LYS A 167 0.69 -2.49 3.68
C LYS A 167 0.48 -3.45 4.83
N PHE A 168 1.12 -3.16 5.95
CA PHE A 168 0.85 -3.88 7.19
C PHE A 168 -0.58 -3.57 7.67
N VAL A 169 -1.38 -4.61 7.89
CA VAL A 169 -2.79 -4.49 8.32
C VAL A 169 -2.92 -4.65 9.82
N GLY A 170 -2.08 -5.51 10.41
CA GLY A 170 -2.09 -5.72 11.84
C GLY A 170 -1.42 -7.02 12.28
N LYS A 171 -1.31 -7.16 13.61
CA LYS A 171 -0.89 -8.39 14.27
C LYS A 171 -2.02 -9.43 14.24
N GLY A 172 -1.67 -10.71 14.26
CA GLY A 172 -2.61 -11.84 14.16
C GLY A 172 -2.80 -12.33 12.72
N LYS A 173 -3.28 -13.56 12.56
CA LYS A 173 -3.50 -14.18 11.24
C LYS A 173 -4.58 -13.45 10.41
N ASP A 174 -5.54 -12.82 11.08
CA ASP A 174 -6.64 -12.07 10.48
C ASP A 174 -6.41 -10.55 10.49
N GLY A 175 -5.23 -10.09 10.91
CA GLY A 175 -4.89 -8.67 11.01
C GLY A 175 -5.65 -7.89 12.08
N LYS A 176 -6.44 -8.53 12.95
CA LYS A 176 -7.29 -7.84 13.95
C LYS A 176 -6.58 -7.52 15.27
N GLY A 177 -5.26 -7.33 15.19
CA GLY A 177 -4.49 -6.56 16.16
C GLY A 177 -4.04 -7.29 17.41
N LYS A 178 -4.19 -8.62 17.52
CA LYS A 178 -3.64 -9.38 18.66
C LYS A 178 -3.09 -10.74 18.23
N ASN A 179 -1.82 -10.97 18.56
CA ASN A 179 -1.33 -12.33 18.79
C ASN A 179 -2.00 -12.89 20.06
N GLY A 180 -1.85 -14.18 20.36
CA GLY A 180 -2.52 -14.81 21.51
C GLY A 180 -2.39 -14.00 22.81
N GLU A 181 -3.41 -14.08 23.69
CA GLU A 181 -3.54 -13.21 24.88
C GLU A 181 -2.33 -13.19 25.83
N ARG A 182 -1.47 -14.21 25.77
CA ARG A 182 -0.26 -14.35 26.57
C ARG A 182 1.06 -14.25 25.79
N THR A 183 0.99 -14.05 24.47
CA THR A 183 2.18 -14.04 23.59
C THR A 183 3.16 -12.94 24.01
N GLU A 184 2.69 -11.73 24.26
CA GLU A 184 3.53 -10.61 24.68
C GLU A 184 3.52 -10.37 26.19
N LYS A 185 3.14 -11.37 27.00
CA LYS A 185 3.16 -11.29 28.46
C LYS A 185 4.36 -12.03 29.04
N TYR A 186 4.69 -11.74 30.29
CA TYR A 186 5.67 -12.52 31.04
C TYR A 186 5.20 -13.97 31.23
N ASN A 187 6.10 -14.91 30.94
CA ASN A 187 5.88 -16.34 31.10
C ASN A 187 7.02 -16.98 31.91
N PRO A 188 6.71 -17.85 32.89
CA PRO A 188 7.69 -18.40 33.82
C PRO A 188 8.48 -19.55 33.21
N LEU A 189 9.79 -19.36 32.96
CA LEU A 189 10.71 -20.41 32.51
C LEU A 189 11.20 -21.21 33.71
N VAL A 190 10.49 -22.30 34.02
CA VAL A 190 10.72 -23.15 35.20
C VAL A 190 10.82 -24.61 34.79
N SER A 191 11.54 -25.41 35.58
CA SER A 191 11.62 -26.86 35.37
C SER A 191 10.28 -27.56 35.65
N PRO A 192 10.00 -28.69 34.95
CA PRO A 192 10.88 -29.41 34.04
C PRO A 192 10.86 -28.90 32.59
N ARG A 193 10.20 -27.77 32.29
CA ARG A 193 10.07 -27.29 30.90
C ARG A 193 11.45 -26.91 30.34
N PRO A 194 11.78 -27.33 29.11
CA PRO A 194 13.06 -26.98 28.49
C PRO A 194 13.06 -25.57 27.90
N GLY A 195 11.89 -25.03 27.51
CA GLY A 195 11.78 -23.71 26.92
C GLY A 195 10.33 -23.29 26.61
N TYR A 196 10.17 -22.11 26.02
CA TYR A 196 8.91 -21.61 25.47
C TYR A 196 9.01 -21.26 24.00
N THR A 197 7.90 -21.41 23.28
CA THR A 197 7.76 -20.94 21.90
C THR A 197 6.71 -19.83 21.87
N TYR A 198 7.08 -18.70 21.28
CA TYR A 198 6.22 -17.55 21.04
C TYR A 198 5.92 -17.47 19.55
N GLU A 199 4.65 -17.27 19.19
CA GLU A 199 4.23 -17.13 17.80
C GLU A 199 3.68 -15.73 17.54
N PHE A 200 4.24 -15.05 16.55
CA PHE A 200 3.90 -13.70 16.14
C PHE A 200 3.46 -13.71 14.69
N ASN A 201 2.24 -13.24 14.42
CA ASN A 201 1.66 -13.19 13.09
C ASN A 201 1.55 -11.72 12.64
N ASN A 202 2.03 -11.40 11.44
CA ASN A 202 1.71 -10.13 10.77
C ASN A 202 0.94 -10.43 9.48
N LEU A 203 -0.13 -9.69 9.26
CA LEU A 203 -0.83 -9.67 7.98
C LEU A 203 -0.43 -8.44 7.18
N TYR A 204 -0.08 -8.67 5.92
CA TYR A 204 0.07 -7.62 4.92
C TYR A 204 -0.99 -7.84 3.84
N GLU A 205 -1.58 -6.75 3.34
CA GLU A 205 -2.52 -6.81 2.23
C GLU A 205 -2.03 -5.94 1.07
N PRO A 206 -2.40 -6.29 -0.19
CA PRO A 206 -2.15 -5.41 -1.32
C PRO A 206 -2.81 -4.04 -1.13
N GLU A 207 -2.01 -2.99 -1.15
CA GLU A 207 -2.50 -1.62 -1.22
C GLU A 207 -2.54 -1.22 -2.70
N ASN A 208 -3.76 -1.05 -3.23
CA ASN A 208 -3.95 -0.52 -4.57
C ASN A 208 -3.86 1.01 -4.54
N PRO A 209 -3.19 1.63 -5.52
CA PRO A 209 -3.20 3.09 -5.60
C PRO A 209 -4.62 3.62 -5.81
N GLU A 210 -4.90 4.80 -5.25
CA GLU A 210 -6.09 5.57 -5.62
C GLU A 210 -6.12 5.76 -7.15
N LYS A 211 -7.31 5.86 -7.73
CA LYS A 211 -7.49 6.00 -9.18
C LYS A 211 -8.08 7.36 -9.49
N ILE A 212 -7.58 8.03 -10.51
CA ILE A 212 -8.31 9.17 -11.08
C ILE A 212 -9.27 8.67 -12.14
N THR A 213 -10.34 9.41 -12.39
CA THR A 213 -11.24 9.16 -13.52
C THR A 213 -11.18 10.35 -14.48
N VAL A 214 -10.89 10.10 -15.75
CA VAL A 214 -11.01 11.10 -16.82
C VAL A 214 -12.29 10.82 -17.58
N LYS A 215 -13.18 11.80 -17.68
CA LYS A 215 -14.48 11.67 -18.34
C LYS A 215 -14.66 12.74 -19.41
N LYS A 216 -15.25 12.34 -20.54
CA LYS A 216 -15.62 13.25 -21.61
C LYS A 216 -17.11 13.53 -21.64
N ILE A 217 -17.49 14.79 -21.77
CA ILE A 217 -18.85 15.24 -22.03
C ILE A 217 -18.81 16.21 -23.22
N VAL A 218 -19.80 16.09 -24.10
CA VAL A 218 -20.00 16.99 -25.22
C VAL A 218 -21.31 17.70 -24.95
N GLU A 219 -21.33 19.01 -25.17
CA GLU A 219 -22.50 19.85 -24.90
C GLU A 219 -23.08 20.38 -26.22
N GLU A 220 -24.40 20.23 -26.41
CA GLU A 220 -25.13 20.75 -27.56
C GLU A 220 -26.42 21.44 -27.08
N PHE A 221 -26.76 22.58 -27.71
CA PHE A 221 -28.02 23.31 -27.45
C PHE A 221 -28.28 23.64 -25.96
N GLY A 222 -27.24 23.87 -25.17
CA GLY A 222 -27.35 24.15 -23.74
C GLY A 222 -27.61 22.92 -22.85
N GLY A 223 -27.49 21.71 -23.40
CA GLY A 223 -27.55 20.43 -22.71
C GLY A 223 -26.44 19.47 -23.13
N THR A 224 -26.58 18.18 -22.81
CA THR A 224 -25.64 17.14 -23.25
C THR A 224 -25.84 16.80 -24.73
N ALA A 225 -24.81 16.23 -25.37
CA ALA A 225 -24.84 15.86 -26.78
C ALA A 225 -26.11 15.08 -27.17
N TYR A 226 -26.74 15.52 -28.25
CA TYR A 226 -28.00 14.97 -28.75
C TYR A 226 -27.77 14.23 -30.07
N THR A 227 -27.02 14.84 -30.98
CA THR A 227 -26.76 14.33 -32.33
C THR A 227 -25.84 13.11 -32.31
N ASN A 228 -25.98 12.23 -33.30
CA ASN A 228 -25.12 11.05 -33.42
C ASN A 228 -23.67 11.46 -33.70
N GLU A 229 -23.48 12.54 -34.45
CA GLU A 229 -22.17 13.12 -34.72
C GLU A 229 -21.47 13.52 -33.41
N ALA A 230 -22.13 14.29 -32.56
CA ALA A 230 -21.55 14.74 -31.29
C ALA A 230 -21.30 13.60 -30.29
N LYS A 231 -22.08 12.53 -30.37
CA LYS A 231 -21.90 11.33 -29.52
C LYS A 231 -20.73 10.46 -29.97
N ASN A 232 -20.51 10.37 -31.29
CA ASN A 232 -19.50 9.51 -31.90
C ASN A 232 -18.22 10.25 -32.26
N ASP A 233 -18.13 11.56 -32.00
CA ASP A 233 -16.90 12.30 -32.19
C ASP A 233 -15.83 11.86 -31.16
N GLU A 234 -14.66 11.52 -31.67
CA GLU A 234 -13.47 11.20 -30.87
C GLU A 234 -12.75 12.49 -30.46
N PHE A 235 -12.32 12.56 -29.19
CA PHE A 235 -11.52 13.65 -28.66
C PHE A 235 -10.19 13.12 -28.16
N GLU A 236 -9.12 13.83 -28.50
CA GLU A 236 -7.74 13.46 -28.21
C GLU A 236 -7.32 13.94 -26.83
N PHE A 237 -6.79 13.02 -26.03
CA PHE A 237 -6.30 13.29 -24.68
C PHE A 237 -4.87 12.83 -24.50
N ASP A 238 -4.11 13.63 -23.76
CA ASP A 238 -2.78 13.27 -23.27
C ASP A 238 -2.74 13.39 -21.76
N ILE A 239 -2.06 12.45 -21.10
CA ILE A 239 -1.76 12.55 -19.67
C ILE A 239 -0.26 12.45 -19.41
N ALA A 240 0.25 13.41 -18.65
CA ALA A 240 1.64 13.45 -18.20
C ALA A 240 1.70 13.20 -16.69
N PHE A 241 2.67 12.40 -16.25
CA PHE A 241 2.94 12.12 -14.84
C PHE A 241 4.30 12.68 -14.41
N TYR A 242 4.40 13.06 -13.15
CA TYR A 242 5.58 13.72 -12.58
C TYR A 242 5.94 13.06 -11.25
N LYS A 243 7.23 12.81 -11.05
CA LYS A 243 7.80 12.42 -9.77
C LYS A 243 8.46 13.62 -9.11
N ARG A 244 8.51 13.61 -7.77
CA ARG A 244 9.22 14.63 -7.01
C ARG A 244 10.71 14.30 -6.95
N ASP A 245 11.54 15.24 -7.39
CA ASP A 245 13.00 15.22 -7.25
C ASP A 245 13.43 16.46 -6.46
N GLY A 246 13.67 16.27 -5.15
CA GLY A 246 13.86 17.37 -4.20
C GLY A 246 12.64 18.30 -4.14
N LEU A 247 12.83 19.55 -4.58
CA LEU A 247 11.77 20.56 -4.65
C LEU A 247 11.10 20.65 -6.03
N ASN A 248 11.58 19.92 -7.03
CA ASN A 248 11.11 20.00 -8.42
C ASN A 248 10.21 18.82 -8.77
N ASP A 249 9.20 19.08 -9.60
CA ASP A 249 8.41 18.03 -10.26
C ASP A 249 9.08 17.70 -11.61
N VAL A 250 9.51 16.44 -11.76
CA VAL A 250 10.22 15.95 -12.95
C VAL A 250 9.31 14.98 -13.70
N PRO A 251 9.10 15.17 -15.02
CA PRO A 251 8.26 14.27 -15.80
C PRO A 251 8.82 12.85 -15.80
N LEU A 252 7.93 11.86 -15.77
CA LEU A 252 8.30 10.47 -15.99
C LEU A 252 8.82 10.29 -17.43
N ASN A 253 9.77 9.38 -17.60
CA ASN A 253 10.21 8.95 -18.93
C ASN A 253 9.35 7.77 -19.44
N ALA A 254 9.49 7.42 -20.73
CA ALA A 254 8.73 6.34 -21.37
C ALA A 254 8.76 5.01 -20.59
N ASN A 255 9.94 4.56 -20.13
CA ASN A 255 10.05 3.30 -19.37
C ASN A 255 9.32 3.35 -18.03
N GLU A 256 9.21 4.53 -17.42
CA GLU A 256 8.45 4.74 -16.17
C GLU A 256 6.94 4.77 -16.39
N LEU A 257 6.47 5.04 -17.62
CA LEU A 257 5.06 5.02 -18.01
C LEU A 257 4.54 3.62 -18.36
N GLU A 258 5.42 2.70 -18.76
CA GLU A 258 5.08 1.32 -19.16
C GLU A 258 4.15 0.58 -18.17
N PRO A 259 4.37 0.62 -16.84
CA PRO A 259 3.46 -0.04 -15.90
C PRO A 259 2.04 0.55 -15.90
N ILE A 260 1.91 1.86 -16.13
CA ILE A 260 0.63 2.56 -16.21
C ILE A 260 -0.06 2.19 -17.52
N LEU A 261 0.68 2.22 -18.63
CA LEU A 261 0.19 1.81 -19.96
C LEU A 261 -0.36 0.38 -19.93
N HIS A 262 0.44 -0.58 -19.47
CA HIS A 262 0.02 -1.98 -19.38
C HIS A 262 -1.25 -2.13 -18.53
N SER A 263 -1.36 -1.40 -17.41
CA SER A 263 -2.57 -1.44 -16.57
C SER A 263 -3.80 -0.92 -17.31
N LEU A 264 -3.65 0.09 -18.18
CA LEU A 264 -4.75 0.63 -18.98
C LEU A 264 -5.17 -0.34 -20.09
N GLU A 265 -4.22 -0.87 -20.85
CA GLU A 265 -4.47 -1.84 -21.93
C GLU A 265 -5.15 -3.11 -21.42
N THR A 266 -4.73 -3.60 -20.24
CA THR A 266 -5.35 -4.78 -19.61
C THR A 266 -6.80 -4.51 -19.22
N LYS A 267 -7.10 -3.30 -18.75
CA LYS A 267 -8.44 -2.92 -18.28
C LYS A 267 -9.39 -2.55 -19.41
N TYR A 268 -8.87 -1.90 -20.46
CA TYR A 268 -9.64 -1.43 -21.61
C TYR A 268 -9.08 -2.03 -22.91
N PRO A 269 -9.21 -3.35 -23.13
CA PRO A 269 -8.59 -4.05 -24.26
C PRO A 269 -9.12 -3.64 -25.65
N LYS A 270 -10.15 -2.80 -25.70
CA LYS A 270 -10.75 -2.26 -26.93
C LYS A 270 -10.37 -0.79 -27.19
N LYS A 271 -9.60 -0.17 -26.30
CA LYS A 271 -9.09 1.20 -26.47
C LYS A 271 -7.60 1.16 -26.75
N THR A 272 -7.15 2.11 -27.55
CA THR A 272 -5.74 2.31 -27.85
C THR A 272 -5.16 3.30 -26.83
N PHE A 273 -3.99 2.97 -26.31
CA PHE A 273 -3.16 3.85 -25.50
C PHE A 273 -1.75 3.83 -26.10
N GLU A 274 -1.09 4.98 -26.14
CA GLU A 274 0.27 5.06 -26.70
C GLU A 274 1.16 5.93 -25.83
N ILE A 275 2.40 5.50 -25.60
CA ILE A 275 3.42 6.39 -25.03
C ILE A 275 4.06 7.18 -26.17
N SER A 276 4.00 8.50 -26.06
CA SER A 276 4.64 9.41 -27.00
C SER A 276 5.39 10.52 -26.25
N VAL A 277 6.15 11.34 -26.99
CA VAL A 277 6.87 12.48 -26.42
C VAL A 277 6.37 13.74 -27.11
N ASP A 278 5.72 14.62 -26.35
CA ASP A 278 5.19 15.88 -26.86
C ASP A 278 5.76 17.09 -26.13
N SER A 279 5.63 18.27 -26.75
CA SER A 279 6.24 19.54 -26.36
C SER A 279 5.25 20.46 -25.61
N HIS A 280 4.33 19.89 -24.81
CA HIS A 280 3.46 20.67 -23.94
C HIS A 280 4.28 21.69 -23.12
N LYS A 281 3.82 22.94 -23.04
CA LYS A 281 4.56 24.01 -22.35
C LYS A 281 4.44 23.83 -20.84
N LEU A 282 5.39 23.08 -20.29
CA LEU A 282 5.55 22.89 -18.85
C LEU A 282 6.70 23.72 -18.31
N GLY A 283 6.44 25.01 -18.08
CA GLY A 283 7.48 25.92 -17.58
C GLY A 283 8.68 25.99 -18.52
N SER A 284 9.86 25.51 -18.08
CA SER A 284 11.09 25.47 -18.88
C SER A 284 11.29 24.17 -19.67
N LEU A 285 10.42 23.16 -19.48
CA LEU A 285 10.56 21.85 -20.13
C LEU A 285 9.97 21.89 -21.53
N THR A 286 10.69 21.32 -22.49
CA THR A 286 10.36 21.38 -23.92
C THR A 286 9.87 20.05 -24.49
N ARG A 287 9.97 18.94 -23.75
CA ARG A 287 9.52 17.60 -24.15
C ARG A 287 9.18 16.74 -22.93
N VAL A 288 8.00 16.14 -22.93
CA VAL A 288 7.46 15.31 -21.83
C VAL A 288 6.94 14.01 -22.40
N SER A 289 7.25 12.88 -21.74
CA SER A 289 6.62 11.60 -22.10
C SER A 289 5.19 11.59 -21.58
N ILE A 290 4.25 11.22 -22.45
CA ILE A 290 2.82 11.22 -22.17
C ILE A 290 2.20 9.86 -22.49
N ILE A 291 1.02 9.59 -21.95
CA ILE A 291 0.14 8.54 -22.44
C ILE A 291 -1.01 9.21 -23.20
N HIS A 292 -1.13 8.90 -24.48
CA HIS A 292 -2.16 9.37 -25.38
C HIS A 292 -3.34 8.40 -25.43
N PHE A 293 -4.57 8.91 -25.49
CA PHE A 293 -5.79 8.11 -25.62
C PHE A 293 -6.98 8.95 -26.13
N GLN A 294 -8.05 8.27 -26.55
CA GLN A 294 -9.26 8.91 -27.08
C GLN A 294 -10.51 8.59 -26.24
N LEU A 295 -11.38 9.59 -26.09
CA LEU A 295 -12.70 9.45 -25.47
C LEU A 295 -13.81 10.06 -26.35
N HIS A 296 -14.94 9.37 -26.40
CA HIS A 296 -16.21 9.86 -26.93
C HIS A 296 -17.06 10.51 -25.84
N HIS A 297 -18.19 11.10 -26.23
CA HIS A 297 -19.18 11.56 -25.28
C HIS A 297 -19.61 10.46 -24.29
N ASP A 298 -19.63 10.80 -23.00
CA ASP A 298 -20.01 9.94 -21.86
C ASP A 298 -19.06 8.77 -21.59
N GLU A 299 -17.97 8.65 -22.34
CA GLU A 299 -16.90 7.72 -22.01
C GLU A 299 -16.02 8.25 -20.87
N SER A 300 -15.49 7.30 -20.09
CA SER A 300 -14.53 7.58 -19.04
C SER A 300 -13.51 6.47 -18.91
N ILE A 301 -12.30 6.84 -18.48
CA ILE A 301 -11.28 5.88 -18.06
C ILE A 301 -10.83 6.18 -16.63
N GLU A 302 -10.72 5.13 -15.83
CA GLU A 302 -10.00 5.16 -14.56
C GLU A 302 -8.53 4.79 -14.77
N ILE A 303 -7.63 5.61 -14.23
CA ILE A 303 -6.18 5.46 -14.35
C ILE A 303 -5.59 5.26 -12.94
N ALA A 304 -4.91 4.13 -12.76
CA ALA A 304 -4.19 3.78 -11.54
C ALA A 304 -2.71 4.11 -11.70
N PHE A 305 -2.12 4.85 -10.76
CA PHE A 305 -0.70 5.20 -10.81
C PHE A 305 -0.15 5.44 -9.40
N ASN A 306 1.18 5.52 -9.25
CA ASN A 306 1.82 5.71 -7.96
C ASN A 306 1.29 7.00 -7.26
N PRO A 307 0.79 6.93 -6.01
CA PRO A 307 0.20 8.09 -5.32
C PRO A 307 1.19 9.24 -5.07
N ASN A 308 2.50 8.96 -5.09
CA ASN A 308 3.53 9.98 -4.97
C ASN A 308 3.76 10.77 -6.26
N TYR A 309 3.09 10.41 -7.36
CA TYR A 309 3.15 11.17 -8.59
C TYR A 309 2.06 12.24 -8.64
N SER A 310 2.43 13.37 -9.22
CA SER A 310 1.50 14.39 -9.69
C SER A 310 1.21 14.18 -11.18
N PHE A 311 0.13 14.76 -11.68
CA PHE A 311 -0.29 14.59 -13.07
C PHE A 311 -0.90 15.86 -13.67
N ARG A 312 -0.93 15.89 -15.00
CA ARG A 312 -1.71 16.85 -15.81
C ARG A 312 -2.39 16.13 -16.95
N ILE A 313 -3.62 16.51 -17.23
CA ILE A 313 -4.40 16.02 -18.38
C ILE A 313 -4.55 17.16 -19.37
N PHE A 314 -4.36 16.83 -20.64
CA PHE A 314 -4.52 17.71 -21.79
C PHE A 314 -5.61 17.14 -22.68
N GLU A 315 -6.46 18.00 -23.24
CA GLU A 315 -7.37 17.65 -24.32
C GLU A 315 -7.11 18.59 -25.49
N GLU A 316 -6.88 18.03 -26.67
CA GLU A 316 -6.76 18.81 -27.89
C GLU A 316 -8.13 19.35 -28.32
N LYS A 317 -8.18 20.64 -28.64
CA LYS A 317 -9.37 21.28 -29.16
C LYS A 317 -9.71 20.70 -30.54
N LYS A 318 -10.85 20.03 -30.61
CA LYS A 318 -11.43 19.53 -31.87
C LYS A 318 -12.10 20.63 -32.69
N ASP A 319 -11.91 20.59 -34.00
CA ASP A 319 -12.62 21.47 -34.94
C ASP A 319 -14.14 21.28 -34.83
N GLY A 320 -14.87 22.40 -34.87
CA GLY A 320 -16.33 22.41 -34.64
C GLY A 320 -16.74 22.45 -33.17
N TYR A 321 -15.79 22.53 -32.24
CA TYR A 321 -16.03 22.66 -30.81
C TYR A 321 -15.31 23.88 -30.23
N GLU A 322 -15.89 24.46 -29.18
CA GLU A 322 -15.17 25.37 -28.29
C GLU A 322 -14.13 24.59 -27.49
N SER A 323 -13.16 25.31 -26.90
CA SER A 323 -12.22 24.69 -25.96
C SER A 323 -12.96 24.06 -24.79
N ALA A 324 -12.37 23.01 -24.21
CA ALA A 324 -13.00 22.30 -23.13
C ALA A 324 -13.15 23.19 -21.88
N LYS A 325 -14.22 22.98 -21.13
CA LYS A 325 -14.36 23.42 -19.74
C LYS A 325 -14.09 22.23 -18.85
N VAL A 326 -13.30 22.41 -17.80
CA VAL A 326 -12.95 21.33 -16.88
C VAL A 326 -13.72 21.47 -15.58
N ASP A 327 -14.50 20.45 -15.24
CA ASP A 327 -15.09 20.28 -13.92
C ASP A 327 -14.37 19.17 -13.18
N THR A 328 -14.10 19.36 -11.89
CA THR A 328 -13.52 18.31 -11.06
C THR A 328 -14.40 17.98 -9.87
N MET A 329 -14.39 16.70 -9.47
CA MET A 329 -15.18 16.17 -8.36
C MET A 329 -14.34 15.22 -7.53
N LYS A 330 -14.49 15.27 -6.20
CA LYS A 330 -13.98 14.28 -5.26
C LYS A 330 -15.16 13.72 -4.48
N GLY A 331 -15.57 12.49 -4.80
CA GLY A 331 -16.85 11.95 -4.34
C GLY A 331 -18.01 12.88 -4.72
N ASN A 332 -18.77 13.35 -3.72
CA ASN A 332 -19.90 14.26 -3.92
C ASN A 332 -19.54 15.75 -3.78
N THR A 333 -18.27 16.07 -3.59
CA THR A 333 -17.80 17.46 -3.45
C THR A 333 -17.13 17.95 -4.74
N LYS A 334 -17.36 19.22 -5.09
CA LYS A 334 -16.65 19.86 -6.19
C LYS A 334 -15.16 19.93 -5.86
N GLY A 335 -14.32 19.57 -6.83
CA GLY A 335 -12.87 19.69 -6.73
C GLY A 335 -12.38 21.07 -7.14
N ASP A 336 -11.16 21.40 -6.73
CA ASP A 336 -10.54 22.71 -6.90
C ASP A 336 -9.34 22.68 -7.88
N ILE A 337 -9.33 21.75 -8.82
CA ILE A 337 -8.27 21.71 -9.84
C ILE A 337 -8.57 22.80 -10.89
N GLY A 338 -7.66 23.78 -11.00
CA GLY A 338 -7.72 24.79 -12.05
C GLY A 338 -7.38 24.22 -13.42
N TYR A 339 -7.74 24.95 -14.48
CA TYR A 339 -7.42 24.58 -15.86
C TYR A 339 -7.11 25.83 -16.69
N GLN A 340 -6.32 25.64 -17.74
CA GLN A 340 -5.83 26.70 -18.63
C GLN A 340 -5.83 26.22 -20.08
N GLU A 341 -5.58 27.15 -21.00
CA GLU A 341 -5.33 26.83 -22.41
C GLU A 341 -3.87 27.05 -22.77
N GLU A 342 -3.34 26.20 -23.64
CA GLU A 342 -2.07 26.43 -24.31
C GLU A 342 -2.19 26.27 -25.82
N LYS A 343 -1.29 26.93 -26.54
CA LYS A 343 -1.14 26.79 -27.98
C LYS A 343 0.22 26.17 -28.30
N LEU A 344 0.19 25.01 -28.94
CA LEU A 344 1.36 24.27 -29.38
C LEU A 344 1.32 24.10 -30.89
N GLY A 345 2.15 24.86 -31.60
CA GLY A 345 2.11 24.89 -33.06
C GLY A 345 0.74 25.36 -33.58
N ARG A 346 0.02 24.47 -34.27
CA ARG A 346 -1.34 24.73 -34.80
C ARG A 346 -2.44 24.28 -33.85
N SER A 347 -2.11 23.43 -32.89
CA SER A 347 -3.05 22.83 -31.95
C SER A 347 -3.25 23.71 -30.73
N ILE A 348 -4.46 23.66 -30.18
CA ILE A 348 -4.85 24.33 -28.94
C ILE A 348 -5.24 23.24 -27.97
N TYR A 349 -4.71 23.27 -26.75
CA TYR A 349 -5.02 22.30 -25.72
C TYR A 349 -5.66 23.00 -24.53
N THR A 350 -6.69 22.36 -23.96
CA THR A 350 -7.14 22.67 -22.61
C THR A 350 -6.46 21.71 -21.65
N TYR A 351 -5.87 22.20 -20.55
CA TYR A 351 -5.15 21.34 -19.62
C TYR A 351 -5.38 21.70 -18.15
N THR A 352 -5.25 20.72 -17.27
CA THR A 352 -5.37 20.90 -15.83
C THR A 352 -4.08 21.43 -15.20
N ASP A 353 -4.21 22.18 -14.11
CA ASP A 353 -3.07 22.49 -13.24
C ASP A 353 -2.42 21.19 -12.72
N LEU A 354 -1.13 21.27 -12.37
CA LEU A 354 -0.40 20.13 -11.79
C LEU A 354 -1.01 19.78 -10.42
N THR A 355 -1.45 18.54 -10.25
CA THR A 355 -2.12 18.11 -9.02
C THR A 355 -1.74 16.68 -8.64
N THR A 356 -1.96 16.31 -7.39
CA THR A 356 -1.73 14.94 -6.89
C THR A 356 -3.00 14.11 -6.98
N ASN A 357 -2.84 12.79 -6.95
CA ASN A 357 -3.96 11.86 -6.91
C ASN A 357 -4.64 11.91 -5.55
N GLN A 358 -5.94 12.17 -5.55
CA GLN A 358 -6.81 12.12 -4.37
C GLN A 358 -8.11 11.36 -4.69
N GLY A 359 -8.11 10.51 -5.71
CA GLY A 359 -9.29 9.77 -6.16
C GLY A 359 -10.30 10.62 -6.93
N GLN A 360 -9.90 11.77 -7.49
CA GLN A 360 -10.82 12.68 -8.17
C GLN A 360 -11.28 12.20 -9.56
N THR A 361 -12.46 12.68 -9.96
CA THR A 361 -12.96 12.65 -11.34
C THR A 361 -12.73 14.00 -12.00
N VAL A 362 -12.13 14.00 -13.18
CA VAL A 362 -11.89 15.17 -14.04
C VAL A 362 -12.77 15.02 -15.27
N VAL A 363 -13.70 15.95 -15.45
CA VAL A 363 -14.67 15.96 -16.56
C VAL A 363 -14.32 17.08 -17.52
N PHE A 364 -13.98 16.72 -18.75
CA PHE A 364 -13.80 17.67 -19.85
C PHE A 364 -15.12 17.82 -20.60
N LYS A 365 -15.61 19.06 -20.71
CA LYS A 365 -16.88 19.42 -21.36
C LYS A 365 -16.62 20.26 -22.59
N ASN A 366 -17.02 19.80 -23.77
CA ASN A 366 -16.81 20.54 -25.01
C ASN A 366 -18.13 21.01 -25.61
N PRO A 367 -18.40 22.32 -25.56
CA PRO A 367 -19.51 22.91 -26.27
C PRO A 367 -19.30 22.79 -27.78
N ARG A 368 -20.28 22.22 -28.49
CA ARG A 368 -20.27 22.21 -29.96
C ARG A 368 -20.59 23.60 -30.48
N ILE A 369 -19.80 24.07 -31.45
CA ILE A 369 -20.06 25.32 -32.16
C ILE A 369 -21.23 25.08 -33.12
N THR A 370 -22.43 25.43 -32.67
CA THR A 370 -23.59 25.42 -33.55
C THR A 370 -23.51 26.61 -34.50
N VAL A 371 -23.27 26.35 -35.78
CA VAL A 371 -23.48 27.37 -36.82
C VAL A 371 -24.98 27.61 -36.92
N VAL A 372 -25.48 28.62 -36.24
CA VAL A 372 -26.83 29.11 -36.52
C VAL A 372 -26.78 29.60 -37.97
N PRO A 373 -27.56 29.05 -38.91
CA PRO A 373 -27.58 29.57 -40.27
C PRO A 373 -27.89 31.06 -40.19
N THR A 374 -26.97 31.91 -40.63
CA THR A 374 -27.07 33.37 -40.56
C THR A 374 -28.12 33.95 -41.52
N GLY A 375 -29.17 33.19 -41.83
CA GLY A 375 -30.43 33.64 -42.43
C GLY A 375 -31.63 33.58 -41.48
N LEU A 376 -31.47 33.15 -40.22
CA LEU A 376 -32.57 32.93 -39.26
C LEU A 376 -32.49 33.78 -37.98
N ARG A 377 -31.77 34.91 -38.02
CA ARG A 377 -31.84 35.94 -36.96
C ARG A 377 -33.20 36.67 -36.88
N GLY A 378 -34.16 36.32 -37.73
CA GLY A 378 -35.51 36.89 -37.74
C GLY A 378 -36.65 35.98 -37.26
N ASP A 379 -36.48 34.65 -37.16
CA ASP A 379 -37.67 33.76 -37.16
C ASP A 379 -37.54 32.43 -36.38
N LEU A 380 -36.82 32.42 -35.25
CA LEU A 380 -36.95 31.33 -34.25
C LEU A 380 -37.86 31.70 -33.06
N THR A 381 -38.27 32.96 -32.97
CA THR A 381 -39.33 33.39 -32.05
C THR A 381 -40.71 32.81 -32.42
N PRO A 382 -41.13 32.62 -33.70
CA PRO A 382 -42.45 32.05 -33.97
C PRO A 382 -42.52 30.54 -33.71
N TYR A 383 -41.42 29.79 -33.78
CA TYR A 383 -41.49 28.32 -33.64
C TYR A 383 -41.58 27.84 -32.18
N LEU A 384 -40.95 28.54 -31.24
CA LEU A 384 -41.17 28.25 -29.82
C LEU A 384 -42.54 28.78 -29.35
N PHE A 385 -42.96 29.97 -29.82
CA PHE A 385 -44.28 30.51 -29.49
C PHE A 385 -45.45 29.82 -30.23
N SER A 386 -45.24 29.16 -31.38
CA SER A 386 -46.30 28.43 -32.07
C SER A 386 -46.68 27.13 -31.34
N ILE A 387 -45.72 26.43 -30.73
CA ILE A 387 -46.00 25.23 -29.92
C ILE A 387 -46.83 25.60 -28.67
N PHE A 388 -46.56 26.74 -28.05
CA PHE A 388 -47.39 27.26 -26.94
C PHE A 388 -48.70 27.93 -27.40
N GLY A 389 -48.76 28.46 -28.62
CA GLY A 389 -49.97 29.07 -29.20
C GLY A 389 -51.05 28.05 -29.55
N PHE A 390 -50.67 26.86 -30.03
CA PHE A 390 -51.64 25.79 -30.34
C PHE A 390 -52.23 25.13 -29.08
N THR A 391 -51.51 25.09 -27.96
CA THR A 391 -52.03 24.57 -26.69
C THR A 391 -53.00 25.55 -26.01
N LEU A 392 -52.76 26.87 -26.11
CA LEU A 392 -53.69 27.89 -25.60
C LEU A 392 -54.99 28.01 -26.42
N MET A 393 -54.95 27.90 -27.75
CA MET A 393 -56.17 27.94 -28.57
C MET A 393 -57.02 26.66 -28.46
N ALA A 394 -56.41 25.49 -28.30
CA ALA A 394 -57.15 24.25 -28.02
C ALA A 394 -57.84 24.30 -26.63
N GLY A 395 -57.20 24.89 -25.62
CA GLY A 395 -57.78 25.09 -24.28
C GLY A 395 -58.99 26.05 -24.28
N ALA A 396 -58.93 27.14 -25.06
CA ALA A 396 -60.04 28.09 -25.20
C ALA A 396 -61.27 27.48 -25.90
N TYR A 397 -61.08 26.60 -26.88
CA TYR A 397 -62.20 25.95 -27.59
C TYR A 397 -62.98 24.96 -26.70
N PHE A 398 -62.29 24.24 -25.81
CA PHE A 398 -62.94 23.35 -24.82
C PHE A 398 -63.68 24.12 -23.71
N ALA A 399 -63.16 25.28 -23.27
CA ALA A 399 -63.81 26.09 -22.23
C ALA A 399 -65.11 26.77 -22.73
N ILE A 400 -65.14 27.23 -23.99
CA ILE A 400 -66.32 27.88 -24.59
C ILE A 400 -67.45 26.87 -24.86
N ASN A 401 -67.13 25.66 -25.33
CA ASN A 401 -68.15 24.64 -25.59
C ASN A 401 -68.81 24.09 -24.31
N LYS A 402 -68.16 24.19 -23.15
CA LYS A 402 -68.75 23.82 -21.85
C LYS A 402 -69.75 24.86 -21.33
N LYS A 403 -69.61 26.14 -21.71
CA LYS A 403 -70.52 27.21 -21.27
C LYS A 403 -71.87 27.14 -22.01
N LYS A 404 -71.87 26.74 -23.28
CA LYS A 404 -73.09 26.62 -24.10
C LYS A 404 -73.99 25.41 -23.77
N ARG A 405 -73.49 24.38 -23.07
CA ARG A 405 -74.27 23.21 -22.62
C ARG A 405 -74.83 23.31 -21.19
N ARG A 406 -74.62 24.43 -20.49
CA ARG A 406 -75.20 24.71 -19.16
C ARG A 406 -76.39 25.69 -19.19
N GLU A 407 -76.76 26.19 -20.36
CA GLU A 407 -77.93 27.08 -20.58
C GLU A 407 -78.95 26.46 -21.55
N ILE A 408 -79.34 25.20 -21.29
CA ILE A 408 -80.61 24.62 -21.77
C ILE A 408 -81.29 23.96 -20.58
#